data_AF-A0A8S2RYW7-F1
#
_entry.id   AF-A0A8S2RYW7-F1
#
_cell.length_a   1.000
_cell.length_b   1.000
_cell.length_c   1.000
_cell.angle_alpha   90.00
_cell.angle_beta   90.00
_cell.angle_gamma   90.00
#
_symmetry.space_group_name_H-M   'P 1'
#
loop_
_entity.id
_entity.type
_entity.pdbx_description
1 polymer ?
#
loop_
_entity_poly.entity_id
_entity_poly.type
_entity_poly.pdbx_seq_one_letter_code
_entity_poly.pdbx_strand_id
1 'polypeptide(L)'
;ANGISRKQADRWRRRWFRVYAFRGQLLTLKTTQILLDNNQIAYDDLCADPHCLLRFPFQIYNYPSVIQIILFIMREILIASRHYFERINKGKQLQQSSSLQSDMICIQDVKSKQLQETLVHTQEALVIQILLDVLHEYKKTACLPAYRELQGVICSFIHQMFITNPVLAKLVHFQGYPSDQIKPLIYSVPSMHICLDFIPQMLASSELDTQIFGFELLTDLSSFYPIRTALLVVKLALQVYATLLRVLSNDDRLRFFSRTYKFLTQMSSIFPPLTQNSVYVLQQAIRACSLPPSNLPQLKWTSDSLGRPRRIDI
;
A
#
# COMPACT_ATOMS: atom_id res chain seq x y z
N ALA A 1 8.51 29.66 -18.90
CA ALA A 1 8.75 30.37 -17.64
C ALA A 1 7.55 31.26 -17.32
N ASN A 2 6.59 30.73 -16.55
CA ASN A 2 5.59 31.50 -15.81
C ASN A 2 5.26 30.61 -14.60
N GLY A 3 6.26 30.45 -13.72
CA GLY A 3 6.13 29.59 -12.56
C GLY A 3 5.14 30.22 -11.59
N ILE A 4 3.93 29.67 -11.52
CA ILE A 4 2.96 30.00 -10.47
C ILE A 4 3.69 29.82 -9.13
N SER A 5 3.80 30.90 -8.36
CA SER A 5 4.47 30.82 -7.06
C SER A 5 3.72 29.83 -6.16
N ARG A 6 4.43 29.03 -5.36
CA ARG A 6 3.81 28.09 -4.41
C ARG A 6 2.76 28.76 -3.50
N LYS A 7 3.02 30.02 -3.11
CA LYS A 7 2.09 30.88 -2.37
C LYS A 7 0.78 31.17 -3.13
N GLN A 8 0.83 31.31 -4.45
CA GLN A 8 -0.38 31.46 -5.27
C GLN A 8 -1.17 30.15 -5.31
N ALA A 9 -0.52 29.00 -5.51
CA ALA A 9 -1.19 27.69 -5.52
C ALA A 9 -1.94 27.42 -4.19
N ASP A 10 -1.32 27.72 -3.05
CA ASP A 10 -1.98 27.59 -1.74
C ASP A 10 -3.15 28.56 -1.54
N ARG A 11 -3.06 29.79 -2.05
CA ARG A 11 -4.18 30.73 -2.02
C ARG A 11 -5.36 30.21 -2.83
N TRP A 12 -5.09 29.65 -4.01
CA TRP A 12 -6.11 29.02 -4.85
C TRP A 12 -6.75 27.82 -4.16
N ARG A 13 -5.95 26.95 -3.51
CA ARG A 13 -6.45 25.84 -2.69
C ARG A 13 -7.44 26.30 -1.62
N ARG A 14 -7.09 27.30 -0.82
CA ARG A 14 -8.00 27.84 0.22
C ARG A 14 -9.26 28.46 -0.36
N ARG A 15 -9.18 29.08 -1.54
CA ARG A 15 -10.37 29.61 -2.23
C ARG A 15 -11.26 28.47 -2.73
N TRP A 16 -10.66 27.43 -3.30
CA TRP A 16 -11.37 26.26 -3.80
C TRP A 16 -12.20 25.61 -2.71
N PHE A 17 -11.61 25.33 -1.54
CA PHE A 17 -12.36 24.75 -0.40
C PHE A 17 -13.48 25.66 0.13
N ARG A 18 -13.34 26.99 0.05
CA ARG A 18 -14.43 27.92 0.41
C ARG A 18 -15.58 27.88 -0.59
N VAL A 19 -15.29 27.74 -1.88
CA VAL A 19 -16.32 27.63 -2.93
C VAL A 19 -17.00 26.25 -2.87
N TYR A 20 -16.23 25.20 -2.53
CA TYR A 20 -16.74 23.84 -2.37
C TYR A 20 -17.91 23.78 -1.36
N ALA A 21 -17.84 24.57 -0.28
CA ALA A 21 -18.90 24.64 0.73
C ALA A 21 -20.28 25.04 0.18
N PHE A 22 -20.36 25.76 -0.95
CA PHE A 22 -21.62 26.21 -1.53
C PHE A 22 -22.15 25.27 -2.63
N ARG A 23 -21.28 24.81 -3.53
CA ARG A 23 -21.66 23.93 -4.66
C ARG A 23 -20.59 22.87 -4.93
N GLY A 24 -20.44 21.94 -3.98
CA GLY A 24 -19.39 20.91 -4.02
C GLY A 24 -19.39 20.04 -5.27
N GLN A 25 -20.53 19.42 -5.60
CA GLN A 25 -20.63 18.51 -6.76
C GLN A 25 -20.34 19.21 -8.10
N LEU A 26 -20.88 20.41 -8.31
CA LEU A 26 -20.65 21.18 -9.54
C LEU A 26 -19.18 21.61 -9.64
N LEU A 27 -18.59 22.05 -8.52
CA LEU A 27 -17.19 22.44 -8.49
C LEU A 27 -16.29 21.24 -8.79
N THR A 28 -16.55 20.09 -8.17
CA THR A 28 -15.89 18.81 -8.46
C THR A 28 -15.94 18.51 -9.95
N LEU A 29 -17.13 18.44 -10.55
CA LEU A 29 -17.31 18.16 -11.98
C LEU A 29 -16.54 19.17 -12.86
N LYS A 30 -16.64 20.47 -12.57
CA LYS A 30 -15.94 21.48 -13.36
C LYS A 30 -14.43 21.37 -13.23
N THR A 31 -13.92 21.06 -12.04
CA THR A 31 -12.48 20.84 -11.87
C THR A 31 -11.99 19.58 -12.56
N THR A 32 -12.74 18.48 -12.54
CA THR A 32 -12.35 17.26 -13.25
C THR A 32 -12.37 17.46 -14.77
N GLN A 33 -13.38 18.16 -15.30
CA GLN A 33 -13.47 18.51 -16.72
C GLN A 33 -12.26 19.34 -17.18
N ILE A 34 -11.81 20.30 -16.37
CA ILE A 34 -10.62 21.12 -16.66
C ILE A 34 -9.33 20.31 -16.54
N LEU A 35 -9.22 19.42 -15.56
CA LEU A 35 -8.00 18.62 -15.34
C LEU A 35 -7.78 17.56 -16.43
N LEU A 36 -8.87 17.04 -16.99
CA LEU A 36 -8.85 15.98 -18.01
C LEU A 36 -9.02 16.53 -19.43
N ASP A 37 -9.10 17.86 -19.61
CA ASP A 37 -9.40 18.53 -20.87
C ASP A 37 -10.62 17.93 -21.61
N ASN A 38 -11.64 17.50 -20.86
CA ASN A 38 -12.83 16.84 -21.41
C ASN A 38 -14.13 17.38 -20.78
N ASN A 39 -14.84 18.20 -21.54
CA ASN A 39 -16.08 18.85 -21.11
C ASN A 39 -17.32 17.95 -21.13
N GLN A 40 -17.24 16.74 -21.70
CA GLN A 40 -18.38 15.83 -21.85
C GLN A 40 -18.51 14.84 -20.70
N ILE A 41 -17.54 14.76 -19.79
CA ILE A 41 -17.58 13.83 -18.66
C ILE A 41 -18.77 14.17 -17.76
N ALA A 42 -19.68 13.20 -17.61
CA ALA A 42 -20.77 13.28 -16.66
C ALA A 42 -20.32 12.80 -15.26
N TYR A 43 -21.07 13.20 -14.23
CA TYR A 43 -20.78 12.77 -12.86
C TYR A 43 -20.94 11.26 -12.69
N ASP A 44 -21.91 10.65 -13.37
CA ASP A 44 -22.13 9.20 -13.33
C ASP A 44 -20.96 8.42 -13.94
N ASP A 45 -20.29 8.96 -14.97
CA ASP A 45 -19.09 8.34 -15.56
C ASP A 45 -17.92 8.31 -14.57
N LEU A 46 -17.75 9.40 -13.81
CA LEU A 46 -16.73 9.48 -12.74
C LEU A 46 -17.02 8.49 -11.61
N CYS A 47 -18.29 8.32 -11.23
CA CYS A 47 -18.70 7.35 -10.23
C CYS A 47 -18.52 5.90 -10.72
N ALA A 48 -18.76 5.64 -12.01
CA ALA A 48 -18.53 4.32 -12.59
C ALA A 48 -17.04 3.98 -12.63
N ASP A 49 -16.19 4.96 -12.96
CA ASP A 49 -14.74 4.78 -13.11
C ASP A 49 -13.88 5.82 -12.35
N PRO A 50 -13.76 5.74 -11.01
CA PRO A 50 -13.11 6.77 -10.21
C PRO A 50 -11.63 7.05 -10.57
N HIS A 51 -10.89 6.01 -10.98
CA HIS A 51 -9.46 6.13 -11.27
C HIS A 51 -9.17 6.99 -12.52
N CYS A 52 -10.16 7.24 -13.38
CA CYS A 52 -10.01 8.14 -14.53
C CYS A 52 -9.58 9.55 -14.11
N LEU A 53 -9.91 9.98 -12.88
CA LEU A 53 -9.50 11.25 -12.32
C LEU A 53 -7.98 11.39 -12.22
N LEU A 54 -7.21 10.30 -12.11
CA LEU A 54 -5.74 10.36 -12.00
C LEU A 54 -5.03 10.42 -13.35
N ARG A 55 -5.76 10.43 -14.48
CA ARG A 55 -5.20 10.43 -15.84
C ARG A 55 -4.74 11.81 -16.34
N PHE A 56 -4.55 12.78 -15.44
CA PHE A 56 -4.07 14.11 -15.80
C PHE A 56 -2.54 14.14 -16.05
N PRO A 57 -2.01 15.20 -16.71
CA PRO A 57 -0.59 15.30 -17.02
C PRO A 57 0.32 15.25 -15.79
N PHE A 58 1.42 14.51 -15.88
CA PHE A 58 2.34 14.26 -14.75
C PHE A 58 2.93 15.54 -14.13
N GLN A 59 2.98 16.64 -14.89
CA GLN A 59 3.47 17.94 -14.43
C GLN A 59 2.66 18.51 -13.26
N ILE A 60 1.40 18.09 -13.09
CA ILE A 60 0.53 18.55 -12.01
C ILE A 60 1.01 18.04 -10.64
N TYR A 61 1.72 16.90 -10.59
CA TYR A 61 2.32 16.38 -9.36
C TYR A 61 3.40 17.30 -8.76
N ASN A 62 3.93 18.24 -9.55
CA ASN A 62 4.82 19.29 -9.04
C ASN A 62 4.12 20.32 -8.14
N TYR A 63 2.78 20.29 -8.06
CA TYR A 63 1.98 21.22 -7.28
C TYR A 63 1.18 20.48 -6.19
N PRO A 64 1.78 20.19 -5.01
CA PRO A 64 1.13 19.45 -3.94
C PRO A 64 -0.21 20.05 -3.47
N SER A 65 -0.35 21.38 -3.48
CA SER A 65 -1.62 22.06 -3.15
C SER A 65 -2.76 21.67 -4.10
N VAL A 66 -2.47 21.41 -5.37
CA VAL A 66 -3.46 20.96 -6.36
C VAL A 66 -3.75 19.47 -6.16
N ILE A 67 -2.72 18.66 -5.91
CA ILE A 67 -2.88 17.23 -5.61
C ILE A 67 -3.77 17.01 -4.38
N GLN A 68 -3.68 17.86 -3.35
CA GLN A 68 -4.60 17.80 -2.21
C GLN A 68 -6.08 17.99 -2.60
N ILE A 69 -6.37 18.88 -3.54
CA ILE A 69 -7.73 19.09 -4.05
C ILE A 69 -8.18 17.86 -4.84
N ILE A 70 -7.31 17.34 -5.70
CA ILE A 70 -7.58 16.15 -6.51
C ILE A 70 -7.85 14.93 -5.62
N LEU A 71 -7.03 14.69 -4.61
CA LEU A 71 -7.23 13.57 -3.67
C LEU A 71 -8.47 13.78 -2.79
N PHE A 72 -8.84 15.03 -2.50
CA PHE A 72 -10.11 15.32 -1.85
C PHE A 72 -11.29 14.95 -2.77
N ILE A 73 -11.27 15.37 -4.04
CA ILE A 73 -12.27 15.00 -5.03
C ILE A 73 -12.32 13.48 -5.22
N MET A 74 -11.16 12.81 -5.30
CA MET A 74 -11.06 11.36 -5.44
C MET A 74 -11.81 10.63 -4.33
N ARG A 75 -11.62 11.04 -3.08
CA ARG A 75 -12.34 10.46 -1.93
C ARG A 75 -13.86 10.64 -2.08
N GLU A 76 -14.31 11.83 -2.45
CA GLU A 76 -15.74 12.10 -2.64
C GLU A 76 -16.33 11.21 -3.76
N ILE A 77 -15.59 11.03 -4.86
CA ILE A 77 -16.01 10.17 -5.96
C ILE A 77 -16.01 8.70 -5.56
N LEU A 78 -15.04 8.22 -4.78
CA LEU A 78 -15.02 6.84 -4.26
C LEU A 78 -16.20 6.57 -3.31
N ILE A 79 -16.60 7.54 -2.50
CA ILE A 79 -17.80 7.42 -1.66
C ILE A 79 -19.06 7.41 -2.56
N ALA A 80 -19.10 8.29 -3.57
CA ALA A 80 -20.22 8.36 -4.50
C ALA A 80 -20.34 7.11 -5.39
N SER A 81 -19.24 6.48 -5.79
CA SER A 81 -19.23 5.25 -6.61
C SER A 81 -19.93 4.10 -5.88
N ARG A 82 -19.73 3.99 -4.56
CA ARG A 82 -20.43 2.99 -3.74
C ARG A 82 -21.94 3.13 -3.84
N HIS A 83 -22.45 4.35 -3.69
CA HIS A 83 -23.88 4.65 -3.82
C HIS A 83 -24.39 4.50 -5.26
N TYR A 84 -23.56 4.81 -6.25
CA TYR A 84 -23.88 4.63 -7.66
C TYR A 84 -24.15 3.15 -7.98
N PHE A 85 -23.27 2.24 -7.55
CA PHE A 85 -23.49 0.80 -7.74
C PHE A 85 -24.69 0.26 -6.94
N GLU A 86 -24.93 0.78 -5.73
CA GLU A 86 -26.12 0.42 -4.95
C GLU A 86 -27.41 0.81 -5.68
N ARG A 87 -27.42 1.99 -6.32
CA ARG A 87 -28.55 2.47 -7.13
C ARG A 87 -28.79 1.58 -8.35
N ILE A 88 -27.74 1.23 -9.09
CA ILE A 88 -27.86 0.35 -10.27
C ILE A 88 -28.41 -1.02 -9.88
N ASN A 89 -27.92 -1.60 -8.78
CA ASN A 89 -28.36 -2.92 -8.34
C ASN A 89 -29.84 -2.91 -7.91
N LYS A 90 -30.28 -1.89 -7.16
CA LYS A 90 -31.71 -1.70 -6.85
C LYS A 90 -32.58 -1.52 -8.09
N GLY A 91 -32.09 -0.78 -9.09
CA GLY A 91 -32.79 -0.60 -10.37
C GLY A 91 -33.00 -1.91 -11.13
N LYS A 92 -31.99 -2.79 -11.14
CA LYS A 92 -32.09 -4.14 -11.75
C LYS A 92 -33.06 -5.06 -10.98
N GLN A 93 -33.11 -4.96 -9.66
CA GLN A 93 -34.03 -5.74 -8.82
C GLN A 93 -35.51 -5.41 -9.10
N LEU A 94 -35.84 -4.12 -9.26
CA LEU A 94 -37.21 -3.69 -9.58
C LEU A 94 -37.71 -4.22 -10.94
N GLN A 95 -36.81 -4.56 -11.86
CA GLN A 95 -37.15 -5.15 -13.16
C GLN A 95 -37.32 -6.68 -13.10
N GLN A 96 -36.71 -7.35 -12.12
CA GLN A 96 -36.73 -8.82 -11.97
C GLN A 96 -37.81 -9.34 -11.02
N SER A 97 -38.42 -8.49 -10.19
CA SER A 97 -39.49 -8.87 -9.25
C SER A 97 -40.83 -9.26 -9.88
N SER A 98 -40.91 -9.42 -11.21
CA SER A 98 -42.09 -9.88 -11.93
C SER A 98 -42.19 -11.42 -12.04
N SER A 99 -41.20 -12.18 -11.57
CA SER A 99 -41.22 -13.66 -11.57
C SER A 99 -41.15 -14.26 -10.16
N LEU A 100 -42.08 -15.19 -9.86
CA LEU A 100 -42.40 -15.78 -8.56
C LEU A 100 -41.38 -16.85 -8.08
N GLN A 101 -40.11 -16.51 -7.86
CA GLN A 101 -39.12 -17.44 -7.28
C GLN A 101 -38.32 -16.81 -6.12
N SER A 102 -38.92 -16.69 -4.94
CA SER A 102 -38.36 -15.96 -3.78
C SER A 102 -36.99 -16.47 -3.29
N ASP A 103 -36.78 -17.79 -3.28
CA ASP A 103 -35.62 -18.37 -2.59
C ASP A 103 -34.35 -18.37 -3.47
N MET A 104 -34.51 -18.48 -4.79
CA MET A 104 -33.41 -18.36 -5.75
C MET A 104 -32.93 -16.91 -5.89
N ILE A 105 -33.85 -15.94 -5.82
CA ILE A 105 -33.57 -14.51 -5.88
C ILE A 105 -32.70 -14.07 -4.69
N CYS A 106 -33.01 -14.54 -3.47
CA CYS A 106 -32.28 -14.20 -2.26
C CYS A 106 -30.78 -14.60 -2.32
N ILE A 107 -30.46 -15.79 -2.85
CA ILE A 107 -29.08 -16.26 -2.99
C ILE A 107 -28.31 -15.43 -4.04
N GLN A 108 -28.98 -15.08 -5.14
CA GLN A 108 -28.39 -14.26 -6.20
C GLN A 108 -28.13 -12.82 -5.73
N ASP A 109 -29.00 -12.28 -4.86
CA ASP A 109 -28.85 -10.97 -4.25
C ASP A 109 -27.65 -10.88 -3.30
N VAL A 110 -27.43 -11.91 -2.48
CA VAL A 110 -26.26 -11.97 -1.58
C VAL A 110 -24.97 -11.99 -2.39
N LYS A 111 -24.90 -12.81 -3.45
CA LYS A 111 -23.74 -12.87 -4.35
C LYS A 111 -23.51 -11.54 -5.09
N SER A 112 -24.58 -10.88 -5.54
CA SER A 112 -24.49 -9.59 -6.23
C SER A 112 -23.94 -8.49 -5.32
N LYS A 113 -24.39 -8.43 -4.06
CA LYS A 113 -23.89 -7.50 -3.06
C LYS A 113 -22.41 -7.75 -2.72
N GLN A 114 -22.02 -9.00 -2.53
CA GLN A 114 -20.61 -9.35 -2.29
C GLN A 114 -19.69 -8.98 -3.46
N LEU A 115 -20.15 -9.22 -4.69
CA LEU A 115 -19.41 -8.85 -5.89
C LEU A 115 -19.27 -7.33 -6.04
N GLN A 116 -20.33 -6.58 -5.71
CA GLN A 116 -20.29 -5.13 -5.68
C GLN A 116 -19.29 -4.60 -4.64
N GLU A 117 -19.33 -5.12 -3.42
CA GLU A 117 -18.40 -4.71 -2.36
C GLU A 117 -16.94 -5.01 -2.73
N THR A 118 -16.71 -6.20 -3.31
CA THR A 118 -15.39 -6.57 -3.82
C THR A 118 -14.93 -5.63 -4.93
N LEU A 119 -15.82 -5.26 -5.87
CA LEU A 119 -15.52 -4.31 -6.94
C LEU A 119 -15.12 -2.94 -6.38
N VAL A 120 -15.88 -2.40 -5.42
CA VAL A 120 -15.57 -1.11 -4.78
C VAL A 120 -14.21 -1.16 -4.09
N HIS A 121 -13.93 -2.21 -3.32
CA HIS A 121 -12.61 -2.37 -2.69
C HIS A 121 -11.48 -2.50 -3.70
N THR A 122 -11.75 -3.13 -4.84
CA THR A 122 -10.77 -3.24 -5.94
C THR A 122 -10.50 -1.88 -6.56
N GLN A 123 -11.52 -1.05 -6.77
CA GLN A 123 -11.37 0.32 -7.25
C GLN A 123 -10.58 1.19 -6.27
N GLU A 124 -10.91 1.11 -4.97
CA GLU A 124 -10.19 1.83 -3.92
C GLU A 124 -8.72 1.39 -3.84
N ALA A 125 -8.45 0.09 -3.90
CA ALA A 125 -7.09 -0.45 -3.93
C ALA A 125 -6.32 -0.01 -5.20
N LEU A 126 -6.98 -0.01 -6.37
CA LEU A 126 -6.40 0.46 -7.62
C LEU A 126 -5.96 1.92 -7.53
N VAL A 127 -6.78 2.79 -6.93
CA VAL A 127 -6.39 4.19 -6.69
C VAL A 127 -5.13 4.29 -5.84
N ILE A 128 -5.03 3.49 -4.77
CA ILE A 128 -3.82 3.47 -3.93
C ILE A 128 -2.61 3.00 -4.73
N GLN A 129 -2.75 1.96 -5.55
CA GLN A 129 -1.65 1.44 -6.39
C GLN A 129 -1.14 2.50 -7.38
N ILE A 130 -2.04 3.17 -8.10
CA ILE A 130 -1.66 4.25 -9.01
C ILE A 130 -0.88 5.34 -8.27
N LEU A 131 -1.29 5.68 -7.05
CA LEU A 131 -0.59 6.68 -6.24
C LEU A 131 0.80 6.20 -5.77
N LEU A 132 0.97 4.92 -5.46
CA LEU A 132 2.28 4.33 -5.15
C LEU A 132 3.19 4.32 -6.37
N ASP A 133 2.67 4.00 -7.55
CA ASP A 133 3.41 4.04 -8.82
C ASP A 133 3.85 5.47 -9.15
N VAL A 134 2.94 6.45 -9.00
CA VAL A 134 3.28 7.87 -9.16
C VAL A 134 4.40 8.28 -8.21
N LEU A 135 4.35 7.87 -6.94
CA LEU A 135 5.44 8.15 -6.00
C LEU A 135 6.75 7.49 -6.42
N HIS A 136 6.70 6.27 -6.98
CA HIS A 136 7.89 5.58 -7.47
C HIS A 136 8.53 6.35 -8.63
N GLU A 137 7.73 6.74 -9.64
CA GLU A 137 8.21 7.45 -10.81
C GLU A 137 8.65 8.88 -10.49
N TYR A 138 7.93 9.57 -9.61
CA TYR A 138 8.27 10.94 -9.21
C TYR A 138 9.58 10.98 -8.42
N LYS A 139 9.88 9.94 -7.62
CA LYS A 139 11.16 9.82 -6.89
C LYS A 139 12.38 9.81 -7.84
N LYS A 140 12.23 9.28 -9.06
CA LYS A 140 13.32 9.19 -10.05
C LYS A 140 13.68 10.54 -10.65
N THR A 141 12.75 11.49 -10.68
CA THR A 141 12.86 12.74 -11.44
C THR A 141 12.88 13.99 -10.57
N ALA A 142 12.26 13.95 -9.38
CA ALA A 142 12.06 15.12 -8.54
C ALA A 142 13.23 15.39 -7.57
N CYS A 143 13.39 16.66 -7.19
CA CYS A 143 14.28 17.01 -6.08
C CYS A 143 13.70 16.56 -4.74
N LEU A 144 14.58 16.24 -3.78
CA LEU A 144 14.18 15.63 -2.50
C LEU A 144 13.08 16.41 -1.74
N PRO A 145 13.12 17.75 -1.60
CA PRO A 145 12.06 18.47 -0.89
C PRO A 145 10.70 18.37 -1.58
N ALA A 146 10.66 18.44 -2.92
CA ALA A 146 9.42 18.33 -3.69
C ALA A 146 8.83 16.92 -3.59
N TYR A 147 9.69 15.89 -3.63
CA TYR A 147 9.28 14.51 -3.39
C TYR A 147 8.68 14.33 -2.00
N ARG A 148 9.31 14.86 -0.93
CA ARG A 148 8.81 14.74 0.44
C ARG A 148 7.45 15.40 0.65
N GLU A 149 7.22 16.55 0.01
CA GLU A 149 5.93 17.24 0.09
C GLU A 149 4.82 16.43 -0.60
N LEU A 150 5.08 15.93 -1.82
CA LEU A 150 4.13 15.07 -2.54
C LEU A 150 3.87 13.76 -1.77
N GLN A 151 4.94 13.14 -1.27
CA GLN A 151 4.87 11.95 -0.42
C GLN A 151 3.98 12.20 0.80
N GLY A 152 4.15 13.33 1.50
CA GLY A 152 3.34 13.67 2.66
C GLY A 152 1.84 13.77 2.31
N VAL A 153 1.51 14.38 1.18
CA VAL A 153 0.12 14.51 0.69
C VAL A 153 -0.49 13.14 0.34
N ILE A 154 0.22 12.33 -0.45
CA ILE A 154 -0.27 11.02 -0.89
C ILE A 154 -0.34 10.04 0.28
N CYS A 155 0.68 9.96 1.13
CA CYS A 155 0.69 9.06 2.28
C CYS A 155 -0.37 9.46 3.31
N SER A 156 -0.68 10.75 3.48
CA SER A 156 -1.80 11.19 4.32
C SER A 156 -3.14 10.69 3.78
N PHE A 157 -3.32 10.68 2.45
CA PHE A 157 -4.51 10.11 1.82
C PHE A 157 -4.59 8.59 2.03
N ILE A 158 -3.51 7.85 1.75
CA ILE A 158 -3.44 6.39 1.95
C ILE A 158 -3.71 6.02 3.42
N HIS A 159 -3.12 6.77 4.35
CA HIS A 159 -3.36 6.59 5.79
C HIS A 159 -4.85 6.67 6.15
N GLN A 160 -5.54 7.69 5.66
CA GLN A 160 -6.98 7.84 5.88
C GLN A 160 -7.77 6.70 5.25
N MET A 161 -7.39 6.25 4.05
CA MET A 161 -8.06 5.11 3.41
C MET A 161 -7.91 3.81 4.20
N PHE A 162 -6.72 3.54 4.75
CA PHE A 162 -6.49 2.38 5.62
C PHE A 162 -7.24 2.48 6.95
N ILE A 163 -7.41 3.69 7.52
CA ILE A 163 -8.25 3.88 8.71
C ILE A 163 -9.72 3.60 8.39
N THR A 164 -10.23 4.16 7.29
CA THR A 164 -11.64 3.99 6.91
C THR A 164 -11.96 2.55 6.53
N ASN A 165 -11.05 1.88 5.84
CA ASN A 165 -11.22 0.50 5.42
C ASN A 165 -9.90 -0.29 5.51
N PRO A 166 -9.67 -1.02 6.62
CA PRO A 166 -8.45 -1.80 6.83
C PRO A 166 -8.22 -2.92 5.81
N VAL A 167 -9.29 -3.39 5.14
CA VAL A 167 -9.18 -4.43 4.10
C VAL A 167 -8.34 -3.93 2.92
N LEU A 168 -8.35 -2.62 2.64
CA LEU A 168 -7.53 -2.02 1.58
C LEU A 168 -6.04 -2.21 1.83
N ALA A 169 -5.60 -2.12 3.09
CA ALA A 169 -4.20 -2.37 3.43
C ALA A 169 -3.82 -3.80 3.06
N LYS A 170 -4.69 -4.78 3.35
CA LYS A 170 -4.46 -6.16 2.95
C LYS A 170 -4.39 -6.29 1.42
N LEU A 171 -5.37 -5.79 0.68
CA LEU A 171 -5.43 -5.91 -0.78
C LEU A 171 -4.19 -5.31 -1.46
N VAL A 172 -3.80 -4.10 -1.06
CA VAL A 172 -2.64 -3.40 -1.63
C VAL A 172 -1.34 -4.16 -1.39
N HIS A 173 -1.15 -4.71 -0.19
CA HIS A 173 0.08 -5.45 0.15
C HIS A 173 0.12 -6.85 -0.46
N PHE A 174 -1.02 -7.51 -0.64
CA PHE A 174 -1.08 -8.78 -1.38
C PHE A 174 -0.86 -8.60 -2.88
N GLN A 175 -1.24 -7.45 -3.44
CA GLN A 175 -0.92 -7.11 -4.83
C GLN A 175 0.58 -6.76 -5.01
N GLY A 176 1.22 -6.28 -3.93
CA GLY A 176 2.64 -5.94 -3.92
C GLY A 176 2.95 -4.60 -4.60
N TYR A 177 4.16 -4.12 -4.36
CA TYR A 177 4.76 -2.92 -4.95
C TYR A 177 6.28 -2.98 -4.72
N PRO A 178 7.11 -2.16 -5.39
CA PRO A 178 8.57 -2.22 -5.24
C PRO A 178 9.04 -2.13 -3.78
N SER A 179 9.93 -3.05 -3.37
CA SER A 179 10.37 -3.19 -1.98
C SER A 179 11.10 -1.96 -1.43
N ASP A 180 11.65 -1.10 -2.29
CA ASP A 180 12.28 0.16 -1.89
C ASP A 180 11.27 1.22 -1.39
N GLN A 181 9.97 1.00 -1.62
CA GLN A 181 8.89 1.86 -1.14
C GLN A 181 8.31 1.43 0.21
N ILE A 182 8.52 0.18 0.65
CA ILE A 182 8.01 -0.36 1.92
C ILE A 182 8.42 0.54 3.08
N LYS A 183 9.73 0.73 3.26
CA LYS A 183 10.27 1.55 4.33
C LYS A 183 9.74 2.99 4.28
N PRO A 184 9.85 3.75 3.17
CA PRO A 184 9.23 5.08 3.06
C PRO A 184 7.74 5.14 3.41
N LEU A 185 6.96 4.13 3.02
CA LEU A 185 5.53 4.07 3.30
C LEU A 185 5.27 3.89 4.80
N ILE A 186 5.98 2.98 5.47
CA ILE A 186 5.89 2.76 6.92
C ILE A 186 6.18 4.04 7.70
N TYR A 187 7.24 4.77 7.33
CA TYR A 187 7.57 6.05 8.00
C TYR A 187 6.52 7.14 7.79
N SER A 188 5.78 7.10 6.68
CA SER A 188 4.86 8.18 6.27
C SER A 188 3.38 7.87 6.55
N VAL A 189 3.04 6.62 6.82
CA VAL A 189 1.67 6.13 7.07
C VAL A 189 1.59 5.51 8.48
N PRO A 190 1.10 6.25 9.49
CA PRO A 190 1.09 5.78 10.88
C PRO A 190 0.25 4.51 11.14
N SER A 191 -0.73 4.22 10.29
CA SER A 191 -1.62 3.06 10.41
C SER A 191 -1.00 1.75 9.92
N MET A 192 0.26 1.73 9.47
CA MET A 192 0.90 0.53 8.89
C MET A 192 1.08 -0.63 9.86
N HIS A 193 0.98 -0.41 11.17
CA HIS A 193 1.03 -1.48 12.17
C HIS A 193 -0.10 -2.52 12.00
N ILE A 194 -1.24 -2.15 11.39
CA ILE A 194 -2.34 -3.09 11.08
C ILE A 194 -1.91 -4.21 10.11
N CYS A 195 -0.82 -3.99 9.35
CA CYS A 195 -0.32 -4.99 8.42
C CYS A 195 0.20 -6.25 9.11
N LEU A 196 0.58 -6.16 10.40
CA LEU A 196 0.99 -7.31 11.20
C LEU A 196 -0.09 -8.40 11.28
N ASP A 197 -1.36 -8.03 11.20
CA ASP A 197 -2.48 -8.96 11.36
C ASP A 197 -2.61 -9.95 10.18
N PHE A 198 -2.25 -9.52 8.97
CA PHE A 198 -2.37 -10.34 7.75
C PHE A 198 -1.04 -10.88 7.23
N ILE A 199 0.11 -10.48 7.78
CA ILE A 199 1.41 -11.06 7.41
C ILE A 199 1.44 -12.59 7.52
N PRO A 200 0.90 -13.24 8.58
CA PRO A 200 0.83 -14.70 8.62
C PRO A 200 0.15 -15.32 7.39
N GLN A 201 -0.87 -14.65 6.84
CA GLN A 201 -1.56 -15.09 5.63
C GLN A 201 -0.70 -14.90 4.37
N MET A 202 0.09 -13.82 4.30
CA MET A 202 1.05 -13.61 3.20
C MET A 202 2.15 -14.67 3.19
N LEU A 203 2.68 -14.99 4.38
CA LEU A 203 3.71 -16.02 4.55
C LEU A 203 3.19 -17.43 4.23
N ALA A 204 1.88 -17.65 4.36
CA ALA A 204 1.22 -18.90 4.00
C ALA A 204 0.73 -18.95 2.53
N SER A 205 0.99 -17.89 1.74
CA SER A 205 0.65 -17.87 0.30
C SER A 205 1.38 -18.99 -0.46
N SER A 206 0.78 -19.50 -1.53
CA SER A 206 1.44 -20.46 -2.44
C SER A 206 2.48 -19.79 -3.35
N GLU A 207 2.42 -18.46 -3.50
CA GLU A 207 3.31 -17.70 -4.36
C GLU A 207 4.55 -17.20 -3.60
N LEU A 208 5.73 -17.55 -4.11
CA LEU A 208 7.01 -17.19 -3.48
C LEU A 208 7.23 -15.68 -3.39
N ASP A 209 6.80 -14.91 -4.39
CA ASP A 209 6.95 -13.45 -4.40
C ASP A 209 6.10 -12.78 -3.29
N THR A 210 4.88 -13.25 -3.08
CA THR A 210 4.03 -12.82 -1.96
C THR A 210 4.68 -13.17 -0.61
N GLN A 211 5.28 -14.36 -0.48
CA GLN A 211 5.99 -14.76 0.74
C GLN A 211 7.22 -13.87 1.00
N ILE A 212 8.05 -13.63 -0.03
CA ILE A 212 9.25 -12.77 0.05
C ILE A 212 8.84 -11.37 0.48
N PHE A 213 7.85 -10.78 -0.18
CA PHE A 213 7.35 -9.45 0.17
C PHE A 213 6.82 -9.41 1.61
N GLY A 214 6.13 -10.47 2.07
CA GLY A 214 5.69 -10.60 3.46
C GLY A 214 6.86 -10.55 4.46
N PHE A 215 7.99 -11.20 4.18
CA PHE A 215 9.20 -11.11 5.02
C PHE A 215 9.84 -9.73 4.99
N GLU A 216 9.91 -9.08 3.81
CA GLU A 216 10.45 -7.72 3.69
C GLU A 216 9.60 -6.72 4.47
N LEU A 217 8.28 -6.77 4.31
CA LEU A 217 7.31 -5.96 5.03
C LEU A 217 7.42 -6.18 6.55
N LEU A 218 7.47 -7.44 7.01
CA LEU A 218 7.64 -7.76 8.42
C LEU A 218 8.95 -7.21 8.99
N THR A 219 10.02 -7.22 8.20
CA THR A 219 11.34 -6.74 8.62
C THR A 219 11.30 -5.24 8.92
N ASP A 220 10.76 -4.44 7.99
CA ASP A 220 10.68 -3.00 8.18
C ASP A 220 9.62 -2.62 9.23
N LEU A 221 8.49 -3.32 9.30
CA LEU A 221 7.48 -3.10 10.35
C LEU A 221 8.01 -3.40 11.74
N SER A 222 8.75 -4.50 11.92
CA SER A 222 9.33 -4.86 13.21
C SER A 222 10.39 -3.87 13.66
N SER A 223 11.14 -3.32 12.70
CA SER A 223 12.14 -2.28 12.97
C SER A 223 11.51 -0.97 13.43
N PHE A 224 10.33 -0.62 12.90
CA PHE A 224 9.64 0.62 13.21
C PHE A 224 8.67 0.48 14.40
N TYR A 225 8.01 -0.67 14.54
CA TYR A 225 7.06 -1.03 15.60
C TYR A 225 7.54 -2.25 16.38
N PRO A 226 8.51 -2.10 17.31
CA PRO A 226 8.98 -3.20 18.16
C PRO A 226 7.98 -3.52 19.29
N ILE A 227 6.79 -3.98 18.90
CA ILE A 227 5.66 -4.29 19.79
C ILE A 227 5.45 -5.81 19.94
N ARG A 228 4.66 -6.20 20.95
CA ARG A 228 4.39 -7.62 21.26
C ARG A 228 3.79 -8.38 20.07
N THR A 229 2.88 -7.76 19.31
CA THR A 229 2.28 -8.39 18.13
C THR A 229 3.35 -8.71 17.08
N ALA A 230 4.25 -7.76 16.79
CA ALA A 230 5.36 -7.98 15.86
C ALA A 230 6.27 -9.12 16.33
N LEU A 231 6.62 -9.18 17.61
CA LEU A 231 7.41 -10.30 18.17
C LEU A 231 6.77 -11.67 17.91
N LEU A 232 5.46 -11.79 18.11
CA LEU A 232 4.73 -13.04 17.89
C LEU A 232 4.72 -13.43 16.41
N VAL A 233 4.50 -12.47 15.52
CA VAL A 233 4.51 -12.69 14.06
C VAL A 233 5.92 -13.07 13.58
N VAL A 234 6.97 -12.43 14.10
CA VAL A 234 8.37 -12.78 13.80
C VAL A 234 8.71 -14.19 14.26
N LYS A 235 8.26 -14.60 15.45
CA LYS A 235 8.46 -15.97 15.93
C LYS A 235 7.84 -17.00 14.99
N LEU A 236 6.62 -16.77 14.52
CA LEU A 236 5.97 -17.61 13.51
C LEU A 236 6.76 -17.58 12.18
N ALA A 237 7.15 -16.38 11.73
CA ALA A 237 7.84 -16.18 10.48
C ALA A 237 9.19 -16.93 10.44
N LEU A 238 9.93 -17.00 11.56
CA LEU A 238 11.15 -17.83 11.66
C LEU A 238 10.88 -19.33 11.45
N GLN A 239 9.74 -19.85 11.95
CA GLN A 239 9.34 -21.24 11.72
C GLN A 239 8.95 -21.50 10.27
N VAL A 240 8.22 -20.56 9.66
CA VAL A 240 7.87 -20.61 8.24
C VAL A 240 9.13 -20.55 7.38
N TYR A 241 10.06 -19.65 7.70
CA TYR A 241 11.34 -19.52 7.00
C TYR A 241 12.13 -20.84 6.99
N ALA A 242 12.27 -21.48 8.15
CA ALA A 242 12.95 -22.77 8.26
C ALA A 242 12.27 -23.88 7.43
N THR A 243 10.94 -23.88 7.37
CA THR A 243 10.16 -24.82 6.55
C THR A 243 10.35 -24.55 5.06
N LEU A 244 10.28 -23.29 4.63
CA LEU A 244 10.46 -22.90 3.22
C LEU A 244 11.84 -23.30 2.70
N LEU A 245 12.90 -23.10 3.49
CA LEU A 245 14.26 -23.55 3.13
C LEU A 245 14.36 -25.05 2.82
N ARG A 246 13.50 -25.88 3.41
CA ARG A 246 13.51 -27.34 3.19
C ARG A 246 12.69 -27.76 1.97
N VAL A 247 11.61 -27.03 1.69
CA VAL A 247 10.63 -27.40 0.65
C VAL A 247 10.97 -26.78 -0.70
N LEU A 248 11.60 -25.60 -0.72
CA LEU A 248 11.93 -24.89 -1.96
C LEU A 248 13.01 -25.60 -2.79
N SER A 249 12.97 -25.37 -4.11
CA SER A 249 14.02 -25.78 -5.05
C SER A 249 15.34 -25.04 -4.76
N ASN A 250 16.48 -25.50 -5.29
CA ASN A 250 17.76 -24.82 -5.05
C ASN A 250 17.77 -23.37 -5.57
N ASP A 251 17.21 -23.13 -6.76
CA ASP A 251 17.17 -21.79 -7.37
C ASP A 251 16.27 -20.85 -6.57
N ASP A 252 15.09 -21.34 -6.16
CA ASP A 252 14.16 -20.57 -5.35
C ASP A 252 14.70 -20.29 -3.94
N ARG A 253 15.48 -21.21 -3.35
CA ARG A 253 16.15 -20.99 -2.06
C ARG A 253 17.13 -19.83 -2.14
N LEU A 254 17.96 -19.75 -3.18
CA LEU A 254 18.91 -18.66 -3.35
C LEU A 254 18.20 -17.33 -3.56
N ARG A 255 17.17 -17.29 -4.41
CA ARG A 255 16.33 -16.11 -4.61
C ARG A 255 15.68 -15.67 -3.29
N PHE A 256 15.02 -16.58 -2.59
CA PHE A 256 14.38 -16.33 -1.30
C PHE A 256 15.37 -15.79 -0.28
N PHE A 257 16.51 -16.45 -0.07
CA PHE A 257 17.53 -16.03 0.88
C PHE A 257 18.12 -14.66 0.52
N SER A 258 18.45 -14.42 -0.74
CA SER A 258 19.04 -13.16 -1.20
C SER A 258 18.14 -11.94 -0.93
N ARG A 259 16.82 -12.13 -0.97
CA ARG A 259 15.83 -11.07 -0.70
C ARG A 259 15.53 -10.94 0.79
N THR A 260 15.56 -12.04 1.54
CA THR A 260 15.07 -12.08 2.93
C THR A 260 16.15 -12.19 4.00
N TYR A 261 17.45 -12.26 3.67
CA TYR A 261 18.52 -12.36 4.69
C TYR A 261 18.49 -11.23 5.73
N LYS A 262 18.05 -10.02 5.32
CA LYS A 262 17.92 -8.87 6.23
C LYS A 262 17.00 -9.17 7.40
N PHE A 263 15.91 -9.90 7.17
CA PHE A 263 15.01 -10.39 8.21
C PHE A 263 15.81 -11.14 9.28
N LEU A 264 16.55 -12.18 8.90
CA LEU A 264 17.31 -12.99 9.86
C LEU A 264 18.35 -12.19 10.64
N THR A 265 19.05 -11.26 9.96
CA THR A 265 20.09 -10.44 10.60
C THR A 265 19.54 -9.38 11.55
N GLN A 266 18.37 -8.80 11.26
CA GLN A 266 17.82 -7.69 12.04
C GLN A 266 16.95 -8.17 13.20
N MET A 267 16.21 -9.27 13.05
CA MET A 267 15.29 -9.73 14.09
C MET A 267 15.99 -10.07 15.41
N SER A 268 17.23 -10.55 15.37
CA SER A 268 18.04 -10.80 16.57
C SER A 268 18.34 -9.53 17.37
N SER A 269 18.56 -8.40 16.67
CA SER A 269 18.82 -7.10 17.30
C SER A 269 17.55 -6.43 17.82
N ILE A 270 16.43 -6.58 17.10
CA ILE A 270 15.14 -5.97 17.45
C ILE A 270 14.47 -6.73 18.59
N PHE A 271 14.53 -8.07 18.54
CA PHE A 271 13.91 -8.96 19.50
C PHE A 271 14.96 -9.91 20.11
N PRO A 272 15.70 -9.47 21.14
CA PRO A 272 16.73 -10.28 21.79
C PRO A 272 16.30 -11.71 22.19
N PRO A 273 15.05 -11.96 22.64
CA PRO A 273 14.59 -13.32 22.96
C PRO A 273 14.60 -14.30 21.78
N LEU A 274 14.62 -13.82 20.53
CA LEU A 274 14.61 -14.66 19.33
C LEU A 274 16.01 -14.92 18.77
N THR A 275 17.07 -14.36 19.36
CA THR A 275 18.44 -14.43 18.85
C THR A 275 18.89 -15.85 18.53
N GLN A 276 18.70 -16.80 19.46
CA GLN A 276 19.10 -18.19 19.26
C GLN A 276 18.38 -18.84 18.07
N ASN A 277 17.07 -18.59 17.93
CA ASN A 277 16.28 -19.09 16.82
C ASN A 277 16.72 -18.47 15.49
N SER A 278 16.94 -17.16 15.45
CA SER A 278 17.42 -16.45 14.25
C SER A 278 18.79 -16.96 13.79
N VAL A 279 19.73 -17.17 14.72
CA VAL A 279 21.06 -17.73 14.41
C VAL A 279 20.95 -19.16 13.88
N TYR A 280 20.12 -20.00 14.50
CA TYR A 280 19.90 -21.37 14.06
C TYR A 280 19.33 -21.43 12.63
N VAL A 281 18.30 -20.63 12.34
CA VAL A 281 17.70 -20.56 10.99
C VAL A 281 18.69 -19.99 9.98
N LEU A 282 19.51 -19.01 10.36
CA LEU A 282 20.56 -18.45 9.50
C LEU A 282 21.62 -19.51 9.15
N GLN A 283 22.07 -20.31 10.12
CA GLN A 283 22.99 -21.42 9.86
C GLN A 283 22.38 -22.46 8.93
N GLN A 284 21.10 -22.79 9.10
CA GLN A 284 20.38 -23.67 8.18
C GLN A 284 20.31 -23.08 6.77
N ALA A 285 20.02 -21.78 6.64
CA ALA A 285 19.93 -21.10 5.36
C ALA A 285 21.26 -21.14 4.60
N ILE A 286 22.38 -20.84 5.29
CA ILE A 286 23.72 -20.87 4.70
C ILE A 286 24.07 -22.27 4.20
N ARG A 287 23.80 -23.30 5.01
CA ARG A 287 24.03 -24.70 4.63
C ARG A 287 23.15 -25.12 3.44
N ALA A 288 21.88 -24.76 3.46
CA ALA A 288 20.92 -25.14 2.42
C ALA A 288 21.15 -24.43 1.07
N CYS A 289 21.81 -23.27 1.09
CA CYS A 289 22.15 -22.50 -0.10
C CYS A 289 23.55 -22.81 -0.66
N SER A 290 24.34 -23.67 -0.01
CA SER A 290 25.72 -24.00 -0.41
C SER A 290 26.61 -22.77 -0.65
N LEU A 291 26.34 -21.66 0.03
CA LEU A 291 27.09 -20.42 -0.14
C LEU A 291 28.47 -20.58 0.51
N PRO A 292 29.59 -20.43 -0.24
CA PRO A 292 30.88 -20.36 0.40
C PRO A 292 30.92 -19.11 1.30
N PRO A 293 31.58 -19.17 2.46
CA PRO A 293 31.61 -18.06 3.43
C PRO A 293 32.18 -16.75 2.86
N SER A 294 32.86 -16.79 1.72
CA SER A 294 33.37 -15.64 0.98
C SER A 294 32.31 -14.79 0.26
N ASN A 295 31.14 -15.37 -0.04
CA ASN A 295 30.04 -14.68 -0.75
C ASN A 295 28.97 -14.11 0.19
N LEU A 296 29.15 -14.24 1.50
CA LEU A 296 28.30 -13.57 2.47
C LEU A 296 28.61 -12.06 2.45
N PRO A 297 27.61 -11.17 2.43
CA PRO A 297 27.86 -9.75 2.65
C PRO A 297 28.62 -9.61 3.97
N GLN A 298 29.80 -8.98 3.92
CA GLN A 298 30.67 -8.83 5.08
C GLN A 298 29.92 -8.11 6.20
N LEU A 299 29.51 -8.86 7.22
CA LEU A 299 28.99 -8.33 8.48
C LEU A 299 30.14 -7.63 9.20
N LYS A 300 30.34 -6.34 8.92
CA LYS A 300 31.25 -5.51 9.72
C LYS A 300 30.56 -5.19 11.04
N TRP A 301 30.97 -5.88 12.08
CA TRP A 301 30.70 -5.48 13.46
C TRP A 301 31.59 -4.27 13.76
N THR A 302 31.03 -3.06 13.79
CA THR A 302 31.74 -1.90 14.35
C THR A 302 31.56 -1.91 15.86
N SER A 303 32.61 -2.29 16.58
CA SER A 303 32.68 -2.11 18.03
C SER A 303 33.32 -0.76 18.34
N ASP A 304 32.61 0.11 19.06
CA ASP A 304 33.23 1.23 19.75
C ASP A 304 34.08 0.71 20.92
N SER A 305 35.08 1.48 21.35
CA SER A 305 36.03 1.22 22.45
C SER A 305 35.41 0.97 23.84
N LEU A 306 34.09 0.81 23.94
CA LEU A 306 33.31 0.55 25.15
C LEU A 306 32.33 -0.64 25.03
N GLY A 307 32.43 -1.48 23.99
CA GLY A 307 31.78 -2.80 23.97
C GLY A 307 30.24 -2.80 23.94
N ARG A 308 29.59 -1.69 23.58
CA ARG A 308 28.13 -1.66 23.37
C ARG A 308 27.81 -1.83 21.88
N PRO A 309 26.86 -2.69 21.50
CA PRO A 309 26.44 -2.80 20.10
C PRO A 309 25.68 -1.52 19.70
N ARG A 310 26.26 -0.73 18.79
CA ARG A 310 25.50 0.25 18.00
C ARG A 310 25.17 -0.35 16.64
N ARG A 311 24.09 0.20 16.07
CA ARG A 311 23.50 -0.05 14.74
C ARG A 311 24.40 -0.74 13.72
N ILE A 312 23.80 -1.70 13.01
CA ILE A 312 24.29 -2.14 11.71
C ILE A 312 24.22 -0.92 10.78
N ASP A 313 25.36 -0.26 10.57
CA ASP A 313 25.50 0.70 9.49
C ASP A 313 25.64 -0.08 8.17
N ILE A 314 24.67 0.15 7.28
CA ILE A 314 24.70 -0.20 5.85
C ILE A 314 24.74 1.11 5.09
#